data_AF-F0GYE6-F1
#
_entry.id   AF-F0GYE6-F1
#
_cell.length_a   1.000
_cell.length_b   1.000
_cell.length_c   1.000
_cell.angle_alpha   90.00
_cell.angle_beta   90.00
_cell.angle_gamma   90.00
#
_symmetry.space_group_name_H-M   'P 1'
#
loop_
_entity.id
_entity.type
_entity.pdbx_description
1 polymer ?
#
loop_
_entity_poly.entity_id
_entity_poly.type
_entity_poly.pdbx_seq_one_letter_code
_entity_poly.pdbx_strand_id
1 'polypeptide(L)' 'MVEKAFNNDKYIKIQSEKIEERIREFDKLYLEFGGKLFDDAHASRVLPGFFA' A
#
# COMPACT_ATOMS: atom_id res chain seq x y z
N MET A 1 1.49 3.29 24.66
CA MET A 1 0.66 3.34 23.43
C MET A 1 1.62 3.50 22.27
N VAL A 2 1.52 2.67 21.23
CA VAL A 2 2.38 2.85 20.04
C VAL A 2 1.90 4.09 19.32
N GLU A 3 2.77 5.09 19.18
CA GLU A 3 2.47 6.31 18.43
C GLU A 3 2.32 5.93 16.94
N LYS A 4 1.19 6.29 16.33
CA LYS A 4 0.95 6.01 14.91
C LYS A 4 1.90 6.88 14.07
N ALA A 5 2.96 6.28 13.56
CA ALA A 5 3.96 6.92 12.71
C ALA A 5 3.66 6.72 11.20
N PHE A 6 2.81 5.75 10.87
CA PHE A 6 2.35 5.46 9.53
C PHE A 6 0.83 5.74 9.43
N ASN A 7 0.42 6.46 8.39
CA ASN A 7 -0.98 6.77 8.12
C ASN A 7 -1.52 5.86 7.00
N ASN A 8 -2.22 4.80 7.39
CA ASN A 8 -2.78 3.82 6.45
C ASN A 8 -3.76 4.44 5.45
N ASP A 9 -4.66 5.31 5.93
CA ASP A 9 -5.69 5.90 5.07
C ASP A 9 -5.07 6.77 3.98
N LYS A 10 -4.03 7.54 4.35
CA LYS A 10 -3.23 8.32 3.39
C LYS A 10 -2.49 7.41 2.41
N TYR A 11 -1.93 6.29 2.87
CA TYR A 11 -1.26 5.33 2.02
C TYR A 11 -2.22 4.73 0.99
N ILE A 12 -3.38 4.22 1.41
CA ILE A 12 -4.40 3.66 0.51
C ILE A 12 -4.80 4.70 -0.53
N LYS A 13 -5.12 5.92 -0.11
CA LYS A 13 -5.50 7.00 -1.04
C LYS A 13 -4.42 7.25 -2.10
N ILE A 14 -3.19 7.53 -1.68
CA ILE A 14 -2.10 7.89 -2.60
C ILE A 14 -1.71 6.68 -3.49
N GLN A 15 -1.68 5.47 -2.93
CA GLN A 15 -1.29 4.27 -3.66
C GLN A 15 -2.32 3.93 -4.74
N SER A 16 -3.61 4.00 -4.43
CA SER A 16 -4.69 3.82 -5.40
C SER A 16 -4.65 4.88 -6.50
N GLU A 17 -4.52 6.17 -6.13
CA GLU A 17 -4.39 7.27 -7.10
C GLU A 17 -3.20 7.05 -8.05
N LYS A 18 -2.03 6.63 -7.53
CA LYS A 18 -0.84 6.36 -8.34
C LYS A 18 -0.99 5.16 -9.26
N ILE A 19 -1.67 4.10 -8.82
CA ILE A 19 -1.97 2.95 -9.67
C ILE A 19 -2.93 3.37 -10.80
N GLU A 20 -3.95 4.16 -10.49
CA GLU A 20 -4.88 4.69 -11.51
C GLU A 20 -4.18 5.62 -12.51
N GLU A 21 -3.34 6.54 -12.04
CA GLU A 21 -2.51 7.39 -12.90
C GLU A 21 -1.67 6.54 -13.84
N ARG A 22 -1.01 5.50 -13.32
CA ARG A 22 -0.23 4.57 -14.12
C ARG A 22 -1.08 3.81 -15.13
N ILE A 23 -2.27 3.34 -14.77
CA ILE A 23 -3.16 2.65 -15.70
C ILE A 23 -3.49 3.54 -16.90
N ARG A 24 -3.70 4.85 -16.69
CA ARG A 24 -4.03 5.80 -17.78
C ARG A 24 -2.89 6.01 -18.78
N GLU A 25 -1.66 5.66 -18.43
CA GLU A 25 -0.51 5.73 -19.33
C GLU A 25 -0.45 4.56 -20.34
N PHE A 26 -1.31 3.54 -20.18
CA PHE A 26 -1.30 2.33 -21.00
C PHE A 26 -2.71 1.92 -21.42
N ASP A 27 -2.85 1.30 -22.61
CA ASP A 27 -4.14 0.69 -22.99
C ASP A 27 -4.52 -0.48 -22.08
N LYS A 28 -3.52 -1.21 -21.56
CA LYS A 28 -3.65 -2.26 -20.53
C LYS A 28 -2.41 -2.29 -19.65
N LEU A 29 -2.63 -2.34 -18.33
CA LEU A 29 -1.56 -2.55 -17.34
C LEU A 29 -1.66 -3.96 -16.76
N TYR A 30 -0.57 -4.73 -16.86
CA TYR A 30 -0.39 -5.96 -16.10
C TYR A 30 0.55 -5.64 -14.93
N LEU A 31 0.01 -5.69 -13.71
CA LEU A 31 0.75 -5.39 -12.49
C LEU A 31 0.94 -6.67 -11.68
N GLU A 32 2.19 -7.00 -11.36
CA GLU A 32 2.52 -8.11 -10.48
C GLU A 32 2.41 -7.68 -9.02
N PHE A 33 1.73 -8.50 -8.22
CA PHE A 33 1.63 -8.33 -6.77
C PHE A 33 2.56 -9.34 -6.08
N GLY A 34 3.80 -8.92 -5.82
CA GLY A 34 4.82 -9.74 -5.15
C GLY A 34 4.80 -9.59 -3.63
N GLY A 35 5.22 -10.64 -2.91
CA GLY A 35 5.35 -10.64 -1.45
C GLY A 35 4.09 -11.12 -0.71
N LYS A 36 3.92 -10.67 0.54
CA LYS A 36 2.76 -11.01 1.37
C LYS A 36 1.66 -9.98 1.13
N LEU A 37 0.55 -10.42 0.54
CA LEU A 37 -0.59 -9.56 0.26
C LEU A 37 -1.55 -9.45 1.44
N PHE A 38 -1.52 -10.46 2.31
CA PHE A 38 -2.29 -10.54 3.53
C PHE A 38 -1.34 -10.91 4.68
N ASP A 39 -1.68 -10.46 5.88
CA ASP A 39 -1.00 -10.81 7.12
C ASP A 39 0.50 -10.45 7.09
N ASP A 40 0.85 -9.26 6.60
CA ASP A 40 2.22 -8.76 6.64
C ASP A 40 2.56 -8.22 8.04
N ALA A 41 2.73 -9.17 8.96
CA ALA A 41 3.15 -8.88 10.33
C ALA A 41 4.54 -8.24 10.40
N HIS A 42 5.39 -8.36 9.37
CA HIS A 42 6.68 -7.68 9.34
C HIS A 42 6.47 -6.18 9.11
N ALA A 43 5.76 -5.82 8.04
CA ALA A 43 5.43 -4.44 7.72
C ALA A 43 4.67 -3.76 8.86
N SER A 44 3.70 -4.45 9.48
CA SER A 44 2.93 -3.92 10.62
C SER A 44 3.80 -3.59 11.85
N ARG A 45 4.88 -4.35 12.11
CA ARG A 45 5.83 -4.05 13.21
C ARG A 45 6.79 -2.92 12.87
N VAL A 46 7.23 -2.85 11.62
CA VAL A 46 8.21 -1.87 11.14
C VAL A 46 7.56 -0.51 10.90
N LEU A 47 6.29 -0.48 10.50
CA LEU A 47 5.51 0.71 10.18
C LEU A 47 4.32 0.83 11.14
N PRO A 48 4.49 1.48 12.30
CA PRO A 48 3.43 1.64 13.28
C PRO A 48 2.20 2.37 12.72
N GLY A 49 1.15 1.62 12.38
CA GLY A 49 -0.07 2.12 11.75
C GLY A 49 -0.31 1.64 10.31
N PHE A 50 0.52 0.72 9.79
CA PHE A 50 0.23 -0.04 8.57
C PHE A 50 -0.64 -1.27 8.90
N PHE A 51 -1.68 -1.52 8.09
CA PHE A 51 -2.58 -2.66 8.25
C PHE A 51 -2.76 -3.36 6.90
N ALA A 52 -2.06 -4.48 6.68
CA ALA A 52 -2.23 -5.38 5.54
C ALA A 52 -2.15 -6.85 5.97
#